data_AF-K9CU85-F1
#
_entry.id   AF-K9CU85-F1
#
_cell.length_a   1.000
_cell.length_b   1.000
_cell.length_c   1.000
_cell.angle_alpha   90.00
_cell.angle_beta   90.00
_cell.angle_gamma   90.00
#
_symmetry.space_group_name_H-M   'P 1'
#
loop_
_entity.id
_entity.type
_entity.pdbx_description
1 polymer ?
#
loop_
_entity_poly.entity_id
_entity_poly.type
_entity_poly.pdbx_seq_one_letter_code
_entity_poly.pdbx_strand_id
1 'polypeptide(L)'
;MSIADIIERVAVLRAEAGFDVPDLWLTFYLSGSLASLDRVAEALSRMEAVNLADGEGGFLYPKLRAPESAEDIASLIGQVGQITKQCGATLLSVDLDTSRDPSISRFAEIIRYDD
;
A
#
# COMPACT_ATOMS: atom_id res chain seq x y z
N MET A 1 6.94 7.75 -11.84
CA MET A 1 6.45 6.47 -12.38
C MET A 1 5.00 6.65 -12.84
N SER A 2 4.67 6.19 -14.04
CA SER A 2 3.33 6.30 -14.66
C SER A 2 2.39 5.18 -14.17
N ILE A 3 1.07 5.30 -14.46
CA ILE A 3 0.12 4.20 -14.21
C ILE A 3 0.51 2.94 -15.01
N ALA A 4 1.00 3.12 -16.24
CA ALA A 4 1.42 2.00 -17.07
C ALA A 4 2.62 1.26 -16.46
N ASP A 5 3.57 1.99 -15.87
CA ASP A 5 4.74 1.41 -15.22
C ASP A 5 4.33 0.58 -13.98
N ILE A 6 3.33 1.05 -13.21
CA ILE A 6 2.79 0.32 -12.06
C ILE A 6 2.13 -0.99 -12.52
N ILE A 7 1.32 -0.93 -13.58
CA ILE A 7 0.65 -2.11 -14.15
C ILE A 7 1.68 -3.15 -14.59
N GLU A 8 2.70 -2.73 -15.35
CA GLU A 8 3.78 -3.60 -15.81
C GLU A 8 4.53 -4.21 -14.62
N ARG A 9 4.87 -3.40 -13.62
CA ARG A 9 5.60 -3.88 -12.44
C ARG A 9 4.81 -4.91 -11.65
N VAL A 10 3.51 -4.69 -11.43
CA VAL A 10 2.64 -5.65 -10.75
C VAL A 10 2.54 -6.97 -11.53
N ALA A 11 2.44 -6.91 -12.86
CA ALA A 11 2.42 -8.11 -13.69
C ALA A 11 3.70 -8.94 -13.55
N VAL A 12 4.86 -8.28 -13.51
CA VAL A 12 6.15 -8.94 -13.25
C VAL A 12 6.17 -9.59 -11.87
N LEU A 13 5.79 -8.85 -10.82
CA LEU A 13 5.82 -9.35 -9.44
C LEU A 13 4.92 -10.57 -9.22
N ARG A 14 3.73 -10.58 -9.81
CA ARG A 14 2.81 -11.73 -9.71
C ARG A 14 3.37 -13.00 -10.35
N ALA A 15 4.25 -12.87 -11.34
CA ALA A 15 4.93 -14.00 -11.97
C ALA A 15 6.19 -14.45 -11.21
N GLU A 16 6.64 -13.70 -10.19
CA GLU A 16 7.81 -14.06 -9.39
C GLU A 16 7.51 -15.24 -8.45
N ALA A 17 8.52 -16.09 -8.25
CA ALA A 17 8.40 -17.29 -7.42
C ALA A 17 8.05 -16.93 -5.96
N GLY A 18 6.90 -17.40 -5.49
CA GLY A 18 6.39 -17.14 -4.14
C GLY A 18 5.29 -16.09 -4.05
N PHE A 19 4.91 -15.46 -5.17
CA PHE A 19 3.72 -14.59 -5.25
C PHE A 19 2.50 -15.28 -5.86
N ASP A 20 2.61 -16.57 -6.20
CA ASP A 20 1.49 -17.44 -6.58
C ASP A 20 0.72 -17.91 -5.33
N VAL A 21 0.03 -16.95 -4.71
CA VAL A 21 -0.85 -17.17 -3.55
C VAL A 21 -2.23 -16.59 -3.86
N PRO A 22 -3.31 -17.18 -3.33
CA PRO A 22 -4.68 -16.75 -3.66
C PRO A 22 -4.98 -15.33 -3.20
N ASP A 23 -4.32 -14.87 -2.13
CA ASP A 23 -4.55 -13.56 -1.52
C ASP A 23 -3.26 -12.77 -1.43
N LEU A 24 -3.15 -11.74 -2.27
CA LEU A 24 -2.11 -10.73 -2.16
C LEU A 24 -2.64 -9.50 -1.41
N TRP A 25 -1.71 -8.74 -0.86
CA TRP A 25 -1.95 -7.53 -0.10
C TRP A 25 -1.07 -6.41 -0.63
N LEU A 26 -1.46 -5.16 -0.39
CA LEU A 26 -0.67 -3.97 -0.64
C LEU A 26 -0.32 -3.35 0.69
N THR A 27 0.97 -3.13 0.96
CA THR A 27 1.42 -2.31 2.09
C THR A 27 1.74 -0.92 1.59
N PHE A 28 1.15 0.09 2.21
CA PHE A 28 1.44 1.49 1.90
C PHE A 28 2.38 2.02 2.98
N TYR A 29 3.49 2.61 2.59
CA TYR A 29 4.44 3.19 3.53
C TYR A 29 4.14 4.68 3.65
N LEU A 30 3.57 5.08 4.78
CA LEU A 30 3.12 6.45 5.00
C LEU A 30 3.99 7.13 6.06
N SER A 31 4.23 8.43 5.90
CA SER A 31 4.84 9.26 6.94
C SER A 31 4.05 10.55 7.17
N GLY A 32 4.19 11.12 8.36
CA GLY A 32 3.52 12.37 8.70
C GLY A 32 3.50 12.67 10.20
N SER A 33 2.82 13.76 10.53
CA SER A 33 2.44 14.05 11.92
C SER A 33 1.44 13.02 12.43
N LEU A 34 1.40 12.77 13.75
CA LEU A 34 0.39 11.89 14.36
C LEU A 34 -1.03 12.27 13.91
N ALA A 35 -1.37 13.56 13.94
CA ALA A 35 -2.69 14.05 13.53
C ALA A 35 -3.00 13.81 12.04
N SER A 36 -2.01 13.83 11.15
CA SER A 36 -2.25 13.50 9.73
C SER A 36 -2.40 12.00 9.53
N LEU A 37 -1.59 11.18 10.21
CA LEU A 37 -1.68 9.72 10.17
C LEU A 37 -2.99 9.20 10.77
N ASP A 38 -3.48 9.79 11.86
CA ASP A 38 -4.80 9.44 12.45
C ASP A 38 -5.94 9.65 11.44
N ARG A 39 -5.91 10.76 10.69
CA ARG A 39 -6.90 11.03 9.64
C ARG A 39 -6.80 10.04 8.49
N VAL A 40 -5.59 9.66 8.08
CA VAL A 40 -5.41 8.63 7.06
C VAL A 40 -5.94 7.29 7.58
N ALA A 41 -5.61 6.92 8.81
CA ALA A 41 -6.06 5.68 9.42
C ALA A 41 -7.59 5.61 9.48
N GLU A 42 -8.25 6.70 9.88
CA GLU A 42 -9.72 6.79 9.86
C GLU A 42 -10.28 6.62 8.43
N ALA A 43 -9.69 7.29 7.44
CA ALA A 43 -10.14 7.18 6.05
C ALA A 43 -9.96 5.76 5.49
N LEU A 44 -8.81 5.14 5.73
CA LEU A 44 -8.49 3.79 5.24
C LEU A 44 -9.26 2.70 5.98
N SER A 45 -9.71 2.93 7.22
CA SER A 45 -10.59 1.98 7.93
C SER A 45 -11.89 1.70 7.17
N ARG A 46 -12.38 2.69 6.40
CA ARG A 46 -13.60 2.55 5.56
C ARG A 46 -13.35 1.72 4.30
N MET A 47 -12.09 1.46 3.99
CA MET A 47 -11.65 0.57 2.92
C MET A 47 -11.24 -0.81 3.46
N GLU A 48 -11.57 -1.11 4.72
CA GLU A 48 -11.21 -2.35 5.42
C GLU A 48 -9.69 -2.57 5.54
N ALA A 49 -8.92 -1.47 5.57
CA ALA A 49 -7.48 -1.55 5.81
C ALA A 49 -7.17 -2.12 7.20
N VAL A 50 -6.07 -2.88 7.29
CA VAL A 50 -5.51 -3.38 8.54
C VAL A 50 -4.19 -2.68 8.86
N ASN A 51 -3.63 -2.92 10.04
CA ASN A 51 -2.39 -2.28 10.53
C ASN A 51 -2.52 -0.75 10.66
N LEU A 52 -3.61 -0.31 11.31
CA LEU A 52 -3.97 1.10 11.48
C LEU A 52 -3.59 1.69 12.86
N ALA A 53 -3.11 0.88 13.80
CA ALA A 53 -2.95 1.26 15.20
C ALA A 53 -1.55 1.82 15.56
N ASP A 54 -0.61 1.83 14.62
CA ASP A 54 0.82 1.98 14.92
C ASP A 54 1.44 3.28 14.40
N GLY A 55 0.69 4.39 14.37
CA GLY A 55 1.17 5.72 13.95
C GLY A 55 2.32 6.32 14.79
N GLU A 56 2.80 5.58 15.79
CA GLU A 56 3.88 5.99 16.68
C GLU A 56 5.22 6.10 15.92
N GLY A 57 5.94 7.21 16.14
CA GLY A 57 7.21 7.46 15.45
C GLY A 57 7.08 8.14 14.07
N GLY A 58 5.86 8.54 13.67
CA GLY A 58 5.64 9.34 12.46
C GLY A 58 5.52 8.51 11.18
N PHE A 59 5.24 7.22 11.31
CA PHE A 59 5.02 6.30 10.19
C PHE A 59 3.76 5.46 10.40
N LEU A 60 3.13 5.04 9.30
CA LEU A 60 2.00 4.10 9.31
C LEU A 60 2.12 3.15 8.13
N TYR A 61 1.80 1.87 8.34
CA TYR A 61 1.97 0.82 7.33
C TYR A 61 0.66 0.08 7.04
N PRO A 62 -0.41 0.78 6.60
CA PRO A 62 -1.69 0.16 6.41
C PRO A 62 -1.62 -0.86 5.28
N LYS A 63 -2.36 -1.96 5.43
CA LYS A 63 -2.48 -3.00 4.41
C LYS A 63 -3.90 -3.10 3.88
N LEU A 64 -4.04 -3.25 2.57
CA LEU A 64 -5.30 -3.52 1.87
C LEU A 64 -5.15 -4.79 1.04
N ARG A 65 -6.24 -5.54 0.84
CA ARG A 65 -6.23 -6.69 -0.07
C ARG A 65 -5.98 -6.19 -1.48
N ALA A 66 -5.04 -6.81 -2.20
CA ALA A 66 -4.74 -6.46 -3.57
C ALA A 66 -5.86 -6.98 -4.49
N PRO A 67 -6.44 -6.15 -5.36
CA PRO A 67 -7.31 -6.60 -6.44
C PRO A 67 -6.61 -7.62 -7.36
N GLU A 68 -7.39 -8.43 -8.06
CA GLU A 68 -6.85 -9.43 -8.99
C GLU A 68 -6.15 -8.78 -10.19
N SER A 69 -6.74 -7.73 -10.76
CA SER A 69 -6.19 -7.04 -11.92
C SER A 69 -5.11 -6.02 -11.53
N ALA A 70 -4.11 -5.86 -12.41
CA ALA A 70 -3.04 -4.90 -12.20
C ALA A 70 -3.55 -3.45 -12.35
N GLU A 71 -4.55 -3.23 -13.20
CA GLU A 71 -5.24 -1.96 -13.40
C GLU A 71 -6.00 -1.52 -12.15
N ASP A 72 -6.68 -2.44 -11.46
CA ASP A 72 -7.38 -2.15 -10.22
C ASP A 72 -6.39 -1.91 -9.07
N ILE A 73 -5.26 -2.63 -9.04
CA ILE A 73 -4.16 -2.33 -8.12
C ILE A 73 -3.64 -0.91 -8.35
N ALA A 74 -3.36 -0.52 -9.60
CA ALA A 74 -2.89 0.83 -9.91
C ALA A 74 -3.93 1.90 -9.52
N SER A 75 -5.22 1.63 -9.75
CA SER A 75 -6.32 2.51 -9.34
C SER A 75 -6.41 2.65 -7.82
N LEU A 76 -6.26 1.55 -7.09
CA LEU A 76 -6.26 1.52 -5.62
C LEU A 76 -5.07 2.32 -5.06
N ILE A 77 -3.87 2.14 -5.63
CA ILE A 77 -2.69 2.93 -5.27
C ILE A 77 -2.93 4.41 -5.48
N GLY A 78 -3.52 4.80 -6.62
CA GLY A 78 -3.91 6.18 -6.90
C GLY A 78 -4.90 6.73 -5.87
N GLN A 79 -5.91 5.94 -5.50
CA GLN A 79 -6.92 6.33 -4.50
C GLN A 79 -6.30 6.56 -3.12
N VAL A 80 -5.48 5.63 -2.64
CA VAL A 80 -4.78 5.77 -1.34
C VAL A 80 -3.80 6.94 -1.36
N GLY A 81 -3.12 7.17 -2.48
CA GLY A 81 -2.27 8.35 -2.68
C GLY A 81 -3.04 9.67 -2.54
N GLN A 82 -4.24 9.76 -3.12
CA GLN A 82 -5.10 10.95 -2.98
C GLN A 82 -5.59 11.14 -1.55
N ILE A 83 -6.03 10.08 -0.86
CA ILE A 83 -6.44 10.11 0.55
C ILE A 83 -5.29 10.62 1.42
N THR A 84 -4.11 10.01 1.25
CA THR A 84 -2.89 10.35 2.01
C THR A 84 -2.56 11.84 1.86
N LYS A 85 -2.58 12.35 0.63
CA LYS A 85 -2.35 13.76 0.33
C LYS A 85 -3.40 14.68 0.96
N GLN A 86 -4.69 14.33 0.86
CA GLN A 86 -5.79 15.12 1.44
C GLN A 86 -5.70 15.20 2.96
N CYS A 87 -5.21 14.15 3.61
CA CYS A 87 -5.00 14.11 5.05
C CYS A 87 -3.70 14.82 5.50
N GLY A 88 -2.86 15.28 4.59
CA GLY A 88 -1.58 15.95 4.89
C GLY A 88 -0.50 14.98 5.38
N ALA A 89 -0.51 13.74 4.90
CA ALA A 89 0.56 12.77 5.06
C ALA A 89 1.29 12.56 3.71
N THR A 90 2.38 11.81 3.74
CA THR A 90 3.19 11.47 2.56
C THR A 90 3.11 9.97 2.33
N LEU A 91 2.89 9.57 1.06
CA LEU A 91 3.03 8.18 0.62
C LEU A 91 4.45 8.00 0.07
N LEU A 92 5.26 7.18 0.73
CA LEU A 92 6.67 6.96 0.44
C LEU A 92 6.88 5.81 -0.54
N SER A 93 6.18 4.70 -0.35
CA SER A 93 6.27 3.52 -1.23
C SER A 93 5.04 2.64 -1.10
N VAL A 94 4.90 1.71 -2.06
CA VAL A 94 3.91 0.63 -2.01
C VAL A 94 4.58 -0.69 -2.37
N ASP A 95 4.33 -1.69 -1.53
CA ASP A 95 4.79 -3.06 -1.74
C ASP A 95 3.60 -3.98 -2.02
N LEU A 96 3.86 -5.01 -2.83
CA LEU A 96 3.00 -6.18 -2.96
C LEU A 96 3.43 -7.20 -1.91
N ASP A 97 2.49 -7.73 -1.15
CA ASP A 97 2.70 -8.65 -0.04
C ASP A 97 1.94 -9.96 -0.21
N THR A 98 2.51 -11.05 0.28
CA THR A 98 1.85 -12.37 0.28
C THR A 98 0.97 -12.61 1.49
N SER A 99 0.95 -11.69 2.47
CA SER A 99 0.13 -11.81 3.68
C SER A 99 -0.23 -10.46 4.30
N ARG A 100 -1.38 -10.43 4.98
CA ARG A 100 -1.74 -9.35 5.93
C ARG A 100 -0.86 -9.32 7.17
N ASP A 101 -0.33 -10.48 7.57
CA ASP A 101 0.52 -10.62 8.75
C ASP A 101 1.99 -10.38 8.34
N PRO A 102 2.62 -9.29 8.82
CA PRO A 102 3.99 -8.96 8.43
C PRO A 102 5.02 -9.99 8.91
N SER A 103 4.74 -10.80 9.93
CA SER A 103 5.70 -11.78 10.46
C SER A 103 5.96 -12.96 9.52
N ILE A 104 5.06 -13.19 8.56
CA ILE A 104 5.12 -14.30 7.59
C ILE A 104 5.08 -13.82 6.14
N SER A 105 4.99 -12.50 5.90
CA SER A 105 4.82 -11.95 4.56
C SER A 105 6.14 -11.92 3.80
N ARG A 106 6.08 -12.31 2.52
CA ARG A 106 7.06 -11.87 1.52
C ARG A 106 6.54 -10.59 0.90
N PHE A 107 7.43 -9.65 0.65
CA PHE A 107 7.06 -8.38 0.04
C PHE A 107 8.01 -8.03 -1.11
N ALA A 108 7.49 -7.29 -2.09
CA ALA A 108 8.26 -6.76 -3.19
C ALA A 108 7.75 -5.37 -3.58
N GLU A 109 8.68 -4.44 -3.77
CA GLU A 109 8.35 -3.06 -4.08
C GLU A 109 7.73 -2.92 -5.47
N ILE A 110 6.56 -2.28 -5.51
CA ILE A 110 5.89 -1.84 -6.74
C ILE A 110 6.42 -0.47 -7.14
N ILE A 111 6.41 0.47 -6.19
CA ILE A 111 6.75 1.87 -6.43
C ILE A 111 7.35 2.50 -5.19
N ARG A 112 8.37 3.33 -5.41
CA ARG A 112 8.91 4.28 -4.43
C ARG A 112 8.74 5.69 -4.99
N TYR A 113 8.30 6.60 -4.12
CA TYR A 113 8.22 8.01 -4.40
C TYR A 113 9.46 8.68 -3.82
N ASP A 114 10.23 9.35 -4.67
CA ASP A 114 11.34 10.19 -4.23
C ASP A 114 10.76 11.51 -3.68
N ASP A 115 11.30 11.99 -2.56
CA ASP A 115 10.97 13.30 -1.96
C ASP A 115 11.41 14.49 -2.83
#